data_AF-A0AAN8VI47-F1
#
_entry.id   AF-A0AAN8VI47-F1
#
_cell.length_a   1.000
_cell.length_b   1.000
_cell.length_c   1.000
_cell.angle_alpha   90.00
_cell.angle_beta   90.00
_cell.angle_gamma   90.00
#
_symmetry.space_group_name_H-M   'P 1'
#
loop_
_entity.id
_entity.type
_entity.pdbx_description
1 polymer ?
#
loop_
_entity_poly.entity_id
_entity_poly.type
_entity_poly.pdbx_seq_one_letter_code
_entity_poly.pdbx_strand_id
1 'polypeptide(L)'
;MDGEINSFVKVWLCTIASLCYCYFIASQIPKGKLRLFSLLPIFYLFTTLPFNLSSFHLGDPTTFYLVWLGNFKLILLSFDLGPLSSNPPKSLLKFICLGCLPIVAKQDPSPRTPIKSKISKIPSSKSTKDLNPPLYLFQKVSEVIDFGAKFVILAMVIHAFEYKSYLHPYVVYCLYGFHMYLGVELTLTLTVIPIKAIGFEIEPQFKDPYLSTSLQDFWSHRWNLMVPSILRPTVFDPTRHMLTPILGKLWALLSADVAAFFVSGLMHEIMFYHFTRETPTWEVTRFFVFQGFCTAAEVVVKEMWLTGEWRLHRAISGPLTLGFLAVTGAWLFLPFIFRQGPLSSTPPKNFFIFVIIACLPIKIKSENQYPSSKKTKLPFNFAAKVLFLALLIVVLVVPNSLVKFLIGLELELPSDEPYLSTSLQDFWARRWNVMVSNALRHTVYKPVRSFSATLIGSAWAPLPGVLATFLVSGLMHELVYFYITRAPPSWEVTCYFLLHAVCLLVESGLKKACEGRFELHWAISCVLTVGFVNVTSFWLFFPPLLRAGVDVRAIDETKRLFHFVSRKLNLEG
;
A
#
# COMPACT_ATOMS: atom_id res chain seq x y z
N MET A 1 -25.06 -11.57 -15.47
CA MET A 1 -24.14 -10.43 -15.69
C MET A 1 -24.76 -9.42 -16.65
N ASP A 2 -25.35 -9.87 -17.76
CA ASP A 2 -25.94 -8.98 -18.77
C ASP A 2 -27.08 -8.07 -18.25
N GLY A 3 -27.95 -8.58 -17.37
CA GLY A 3 -29.00 -7.77 -16.73
C GLY A 3 -28.46 -6.67 -15.80
N GLU A 4 -27.34 -6.92 -15.13
CA GLU A 4 -26.66 -5.94 -14.27
C GLU A 4 -26.04 -4.83 -15.12
N ILE A 5 -25.39 -5.19 -16.24
CA ILE A 5 -24.82 -4.22 -17.19
C ILE A 5 -25.91 -3.33 -17.79
N ASN A 6 -27.06 -3.89 -18.16
CA ASN A 6 -28.20 -3.11 -18.64
C ASN A 6 -28.70 -2.11 -17.57
N SER A 7 -28.83 -2.56 -16.33
CA SER A 7 -29.21 -1.70 -15.21
C SER A 7 -28.19 -0.59 -14.96
N PHE A 8 -26.90 -0.90 -15.05
CA PHE A 8 -25.81 0.07 -14.97
C PHE A 8 -25.91 1.12 -16.09
N VAL A 9 -26.09 0.70 -17.34
CA VAL A 9 -26.27 1.63 -18.47
C VAL A 9 -27.47 2.54 -18.24
N LYS A 10 -28.62 2.01 -17.80
CA LYS A 10 -29.81 2.81 -17.48
C LYS A 10 -29.55 3.84 -16.39
N VAL A 11 -28.88 3.46 -15.30
CA VAL A 11 -28.51 4.36 -14.21
C VAL A 11 -27.68 5.53 -14.71
N TRP A 12 -26.67 5.26 -15.55
CA TRP A 12 -25.78 6.30 -16.07
C TRP A 12 -26.44 7.17 -17.14
N LEU A 13 -27.35 6.62 -17.96
CA LEU A 13 -28.18 7.42 -18.87
C LEU A 13 -29.11 8.38 -18.11
N CYS A 14 -29.79 7.90 -17.05
CA CYS A 14 -30.61 8.74 -16.18
C CYS A 14 -29.78 9.82 -15.47
N THR A 15 -28.56 9.48 -15.05
CA THR A 15 -27.62 10.42 -14.45
C THR A 15 -27.24 11.54 -15.42
N ILE A 16 -26.89 11.19 -16.67
CA ILE A 16 -26.55 12.17 -17.71
C ILE A 16 -27.75 13.08 -18.01
N ALA A 17 -28.95 12.52 -18.17
CA ALA A 17 -30.17 13.29 -18.39
C ALA A 17 -30.46 14.27 -17.23
N SER A 18 -30.26 13.81 -15.99
CA SER A 18 -30.39 14.63 -14.78
C SER A 18 -29.39 15.80 -14.75
N LEU A 19 -28.15 15.57 -15.16
CA LEU A 19 -27.13 16.61 -15.26
C LEU A 19 -27.39 17.58 -16.42
N CYS A 20 -27.97 17.12 -17.53
CA CYS A 20 -28.46 18.00 -18.59
C CYS A 20 -29.56 18.93 -18.08
N TYR A 21 -30.53 18.42 -17.30
CA TYR A 21 -31.53 19.26 -16.62
C TYR A 21 -30.86 20.30 -15.71
N CYS A 22 -29.88 19.89 -14.91
CA CYS A 22 -29.15 20.80 -14.03
C CYS A 22 -28.44 21.91 -14.82
N TYR A 23 -27.84 21.56 -15.96
CA TYR A 23 -27.11 22.49 -16.80
C TYR A 23 -28.01 23.48 -17.53
N PHE A 24 -29.08 23.01 -18.18
CA PHE A 24 -29.92 23.87 -19.02
C PHE A 24 -30.99 24.64 -18.23
N ILE A 25 -31.49 24.08 -17.13
CA ILE A 25 -32.63 24.66 -16.39
C ILE A 25 -32.17 25.15 -15.02
N ALA A 26 -31.63 24.27 -14.17
CA ALA A 26 -31.36 24.63 -12.78
C ALA A 26 -30.28 25.72 -12.64
N SER A 27 -29.25 25.69 -13.49
CA SER A 27 -28.18 26.69 -13.47
C SER A 27 -28.66 28.12 -13.81
N GLN A 28 -29.77 28.24 -14.55
CA GLN A 28 -30.35 29.53 -14.98
C GLN A 28 -31.13 30.22 -13.84
N ILE A 29 -31.57 29.45 -12.84
CA ILE A 29 -32.24 30.00 -11.67
C ILE A 29 -31.21 30.76 -10.83
N PRO A 30 -31.50 31.95 -10.27
CA PRO A 30 -30.55 32.66 -9.42
C PRO A 30 -30.08 31.84 -8.22
N LYS A 31 -28.84 32.09 -7.77
CA LYS A 31 -28.26 31.41 -6.60
C LYS A 31 -29.14 31.56 -5.36
N GLY A 32 -29.17 30.51 -4.54
CA GLY A 32 -29.90 30.47 -3.28
C GLY A 32 -30.99 29.40 -3.25
N LYS A 33 -32.01 29.63 -2.41
CA LYS A 33 -32.99 28.61 -2.04
C LYS A 33 -33.80 28.10 -3.22
N LEU A 34 -34.17 28.95 -4.18
CA LEU A 34 -34.96 28.56 -5.35
C LEU A 34 -34.21 27.56 -6.26
N ARG A 35 -32.90 27.78 -6.47
CA ARG A 35 -32.05 26.82 -7.19
C ARG A 35 -31.91 25.50 -6.43
N LEU A 36 -31.83 25.55 -5.09
CA LEU A 36 -31.81 24.34 -4.28
C LEU A 36 -33.11 23.53 -4.41
N PHE A 37 -34.27 24.21 -4.39
CA PHE A 37 -35.57 23.57 -4.54
C PHE A 37 -35.75 22.90 -5.90
N SER A 38 -35.28 23.51 -7.00
CA SER A 38 -35.34 22.89 -8.32
C SER A 38 -34.47 21.63 -8.47
N LEU A 39 -33.47 21.47 -7.61
CA LEU A 39 -32.58 20.30 -7.59
C LEU A 39 -33.10 19.14 -6.73
N LEU A 40 -34.16 19.32 -5.93
CA LEU A 40 -34.72 18.25 -5.08
C LEU A 40 -35.07 16.96 -5.86
N PRO A 41 -35.69 17.01 -7.06
CA PRO A 41 -35.94 15.81 -7.84
C PRO A 41 -34.65 15.08 -8.23
N ILE A 42 -33.58 15.84 -8.50
CA ILE A 42 -32.28 15.27 -8.88
C ILE A 42 -31.60 14.63 -7.66
N PHE A 43 -31.69 15.24 -6.48
CA PHE A 43 -31.19 14.62 -5.25
C PHE A 43 -31.87 13.28 -4.97
N TYR A 44 -33.19 13.22 -5.17
CA TYR A 44 -33.95 11.97 -5.04
C TYR A 44 -33.48 10.92 -6.05
N LEU A 45 -33.31 11.30 -7.33
CA LEU A 45 -32.81 10.38 -8.36
C LEU A 45 -31.39 9.90 -8.06
N PHE A 46 -30.46 10.79 -7.72
CA PHE A 46 -29.07 10.43 -7.41
C PHE A 46 -28.98 9.50 -6.20
N THR A 47 -29.89 9.65 -5.23
CA THR A 47 -29.98 8.78 -4.06
C THR A 47 -30.59 7.42 -4.39
N THR A 48 -31.58 7.34 -5.29
CA THR A 48 -32.33 6.10 -5.53
C THR A 48 -31.79 5.26 -6.69
N LEU A 49 -31.18 5.87 -7.70
CA LEU A 49 -30.66 5.16 -8.89
C LEU A 49 -29.67 4.04 -8.56
N PRO A 50 -28.71 4.19 -7.64
CA PRO A 50 -27.76 3.12 -7.32
C PRO A 50 -28.43 1.87 -6.72
N PHE A 51 -29.65 1.96 -6.19
CA PHE A 51 -30.38 0.80 -5.70
C PHE A 51 -30.74 -0.21 -6.80
N ASN A 52 -30.67 0.17 -8.08
CA ASN A 52 -30.87 -0.74 -9.20
C ASN A 52 -29.66 -1.64 -9.49
N LEU A 53 -28.56 -1.46 -8.76
CA LEU A 53 -27.33 -2.25 -8.89
C LEU A 53 -27.20 -3.22 -7.72
N SER A 54 -26.79 -4.45 -8.05
CA SER A 54 -26.55 -5.53 -7.10
C SER A 54 -25.07 -5.89 -6.98
N SER A 55 -24.27 -5.56 -8.00
CA SER A 55 -22.82 -5.81 -8.03
C SER A 55 -22.07 -4.86 -7.11
N PHE A 56 -21.23 -5.39 -6.23
CA PHE A 56 -20.37 -4.58 -5.35
C PHE A 56 -19.47 -3.62 -6.15
N HIS A 57 -18.78 -4.12 -7.18
CA HIS A 57 -17.78 -3.35 -7.93
C HIS A 57 -18.38 -2.29 -8.86
N LEU A 58 -19.68 -2.37 -9.18
CA LEU A 58 -20.38 -1.34 -9.97
C LEU A 58 -21.25 -0.44 -9.07
N GLY A 59 -21.89 -1.02 -8.06
CA GLY A 59 -22.81 -0.35 -7.14
C GLY A 59 -22.11 0.58 -6.16
N ASP A 60 -21.03 0.14 -5.51
CA ASP A 60 -20.32 0.95 -4.51
C ASP A 60 -19.71 2.22 -5.11
N PRO A 61 -18.97 2.17 -6.25
CA PRO A 61 -18.47 3.38 -6.89
C PRO A 61 -19.60 4.29 -7.39
N THR A 62 -20.67 3.72 -7.97
CA THR A 62 -21.83 4.51 -8.42
C THR A 62 -22.51 5.22 -7.25
N THR A 63 -22.60 4.57 -6.09
CA THR A 63 -23.16 5.16 -4.88
C THR A 63 -22.27 6.30 -4.37
N PHE A 64 -20.96 6.08 -4.30
CA PHE A 64 -19.99 7.13 -3.95
C PHE A 64 -20.10 8.34 -4.89
N TYR A 65 -20.22 8.10 -6.20
CA TYR A 65 -20.26 9.14 -7.21
C TYR A 65 -21.55 9.95 -7.20
N LEU A 66 -22.70 9.30 -7.06
CA LEU A 66 -24.01 9.97 -7.17
C LEU A 66 -24.52 10.44 -5.81
N VAL A 67 -24.70 9.51 -4.86
CA VAL A 67 -25.32 9.76 -3.56
C VAL A 67 -24.48 10.73 -2.74
N TRP A 68 -23.16 10.60 -2.81
CA TRP A 68 -22.24 11.48 -2.10
C TRP A 68 -21.76 12.63 -2.98
N LEU A 69 -20.84 12.38 -3.92
CA LEU A 69 -20.13 13.47 -4.60
C LEU A 69 -21.08 14.31 -5.46
N GLY A 70 -21.97 13.68 -6.23
CA GLY A 70 -22.91 14.35 -7.12
C GLY A 70 -23.86 15.27 -6.37
N ASN A 71 -24.54 14.74 -5.35
CA ASN A 71 -25.44 15.52 -4.49
C ASN A 71 -24.72 16.72 -3.84
N PHE A 72 -23.53 16.50 -3.27
CA PHE A 72 -22.79 17.58 -2.60
C PHE A 72 -22.33 18.66 -3.59
N LYS A 73 -21.92 18.28 -4.81
CA LYS A 73 -21.56 19.24 -5.87
C LYS A 73 -22.77 20.05 -6.34
N LEU A 74 -23.94 19.44 -6.43
CA LEU A 74 -25.19 20.12 -6.79
C LEU A 74 -25.70 21.04 -5.66
N ILE A 75 -25.49 20.68 -4.39
CA ILE A 75 -25.70 21.59 -3.25
C ILE A 75 -24.79 22.82 -3.40
N LEU A 76 -23.50 22.65 -3.68
CA LEU A 76 -22.60 23.77 -3.91
C LEU A 76 -23.01 24.63 -5.12
N LEU A 77 -23.46 24.00 -6.21
CA LEU A 77 -24.00 24.69 -7.39
C LEU A 77 -25.18 25.60 -7.03
N SER A 78 -26.01 25.22 -6.04
CA SER A 78 -27.14 26.03 -5.55
C SER A 78 -26.69 27.41 -5.06
N PHE A 79 -25.44 27.55 -4.62
CA PHE A 79 -24.86 28.77 -4.04
C PHE A 79 -23.73 29.39 -4.88
N ASP A 80 -23.59 29.00 -6.15
CA ASP A 80 -22.46 29.37 -7.02
C ASP A 80 -21.08 28.97 -6.47
N LEU A 81 -21.02 27.91 -5.65
CA LEU A 81 -19.79 27.38 -5.08
C LEU A 81 -19.38 26.08 -5.78
N GLY A 82 -18.14 25.64 -5.51
CA GLY A 82 -17.66 24.32 -5.91
C GLY A 82 -17.30 24.18 -7.39
N PRO A 83 -16.99 22.96 -7.84
CA PRO A 83 -16.39 22.72 -9.16
C PRO A 83 -17.38 22.89 -10.33
N LEU A 84 -18.69 22.86 -10.08
CA LEU A 84 -19.72 23.02 -11.12
C LEU A 84 -20.00 24.48 -11.46
N SER A 85 -19.74 25.40 -10.52
CA SER A 85 -19.91 26.83 -10.73
C SER A 85 -18.69 27.42 -11.44
N SER A 86 -18.88 28.14 -12.55
CA SER A 86 -17.85 29.02 -13.11
C SER A 86 -18.45 30.12 -13.98
N ASN A 87 -17.71 31.23 -14.06
CA ASN A 87 -17.97 32.33 -14.98
C ASN A 87 -16.75 32.52 -15.90
N PRO A 88 -16.85 32.26 -17.22
CA PRO A 88 -18.03 31.82 -17.96
C PRO A 88 -18.47 30.36 -17.64
N PRO A 89 -19.70 29.96 -18.01
CA PRO A 89 -20.20 28.59 -17.83
C PRO A 89 -19.31 27.56 -18.52
N LYS A 90 -19.12 26.40 -17.89
CA LYS A 90 -18.35 25.29 -18.48
C LYS A 90 -19.10 24.70 -19.67
N SER A 91 -18.40 24.05 -20.60
CA SER A 91 -19.07 23.24 -21.61
C SER A 91 -19.88 22.10 -20.98
N LEU A 92 -20.96 21.68 -21.64
CA LEU A 92 -21.86 20.62 -21.15
C LEU A 92 -21.09 19.35 -20.76
N LEU A 93 -20.15 18.90 -21.60
CA LEU A 93 -19.32 17.73 -21.31
C LEU A 93 -18.50 17.90 -20.03
N LYS A 94 -17.86 19.07 -19.84
CA LYS A 94 -17.10 19.37 -18.62
C LYS A 94 -17.99 19.42 -17.39
N PHE A 95 -19.19 19.99 -17.52
CA PHE A 95 -20.17 20.02 -16.46
C PHE A 95 -20.62 18.60 -16.05
N ILE A 96 -20.95 17.74 -17.03
CA ILE A 96 -21.37 16.36 -16.77
C ILE A 96 -20.23 15.57 -16.11
N CYS A 97 -19.03 15.58 -16.67
CA CYS A 97 -17.88 14.86 -16.10
C CYS A 97 -17.57 15.33 -14.67
N LEU A 98 -17.59 16.64 -14.41
CA LEU A 98 -17.39 17.15 -13.05
C LEU A 98 -18.54 16.78 -12.12
N GLY A 99 -19.77 16.68 -12.62
CA GLY A 99 -20.96 16.36 -11.85
C GLY A 99 -21.00 14.91 -11.39
N CYS A 100 -20.66 13.96 -12.28
CA CYS A 100 -20.83 12.54 -12.01
C CYS A 100 -19.55 11.76 -11.67
N LEU A 101 -18.35 12.33 -11.84
CA LEU A 101 -17.09 11.62 -11.60
C LEU A 101 -16.28 12.19 -10.42
N PRO A 102 -15.41 11.39 -9.79
CA PRO A 102 -14.54 11.82 -8.69
C PRO A 102 -13.37 12.66 -9.19
N ILE A 103 -13.66 13.86 -9.70
CA ILE A 103 -12.67 14.77 -10.28
C ILE A 103 -12.59 16.06 -9.47
N VAL A 104 -11.40 16.38 -8.97
CA VAL A 104 -11.00 17.75 -8.64
C VAL A 104 -10.26 18.31 -9.84
N ALA A 105 -10.86 19.28 -10.53
CA ALA A 105 -10.13 20.06 -11.52
C ALA A 105 -9.19 21.02 -10.78
N LYS A 106 -7.92 21.08 -11.21
CA LYS A 106 -7.03 22.17 -10.78
C LYS A 106 -7.67 23.50 -11.17
N GLN A 107 -8.13 24.26 -10.19
CA GLN A 107 -8.59 25.63 -10.43
C GLN A 107 -7.36 26.54 -10.52
N ASP A 108 -7.39 27.49 -11.45
CA ASP A 108 -6.52 28.67 -11.37
C ASP A 108 -6.72 29.35 -9.99
N PRO A 109 -5.66 29.88 -9.37
CA PRO A 109 -5.72 30.44 -8.03
C PRO A 109 -6.74 31.61 -8.00
N SER A 110 -7.90 31.37 -7.40
CA SER A 110 -8.90 32.40 -7.15
C SER A 110 -8.41 33.34 -6.02
N PRO A 111 -8.57 34.67 -6.17
CA PRO A 111 -7.98 35.65 -5.27
C PRO A 111 -8.86 35.82 -4.02
N ARG A 112 -8.49 35.19 -2.89
CA ARG A 112 -8.97 35.60 -1.56
C ARG A 112 -7.85 35.59 -0.53
N THR A 113 -7.42 36.82 -0.22
CA THR A 113 -6.75 37.34 0.99
C THR A 113 -5.55 36.56 1.58
N PRO A 114 -4.33 37.14 1.58
CA PRO A 114 -3.14 36.46 2.07
C PRO A 114 -3.10 36.49 3.61
N ILE A 115 -3.49 35.41 4.26
CA ILE A 115 -3.00 35.14 5.61
C ILE A 115 -1.59 34.60 5.44
N LYS A 116 -0.59 35.46 5.68
CA LYS A 116 0.84 35.11 5.68
C LYS A 116 1.11 34.08 6.78
N SER A 117 1.02 32.78 6.48
CA SER A 117 1.70 31.75 7.26
C SER A 117 3.11 31.57 6.70
N LYS A 118 4.08 32.28 7.29
CA LYS A 118 5.50 31.94 7.16
C LYS A 118 5.72 30.61 7.87
N ILE A 119 5.63 29.47 7.19
CA ILE A 119 6.29 28.21 7.57
C ILE A 119 6.46 27.36 6.30
N SER A 120 7.71 26.99 6.03
CA SER A 120 8.23 26.01 5.07
C SER A 120 7.82 26.13 3.59
N LYS A 121 8.72 26.70 2.78
CA LYS A 121 8.88 26.36 1.36
C LYS A 121 9.28 24.88 1.26
N ILE A 122 8.30 23.99 1.13
CA ILE A 122 8.52 22.70 0.47
C ILE A 122 8.39 23.00 -1.04
N PRO A 123 9.31 22.57 -1.91
CA PRO A 123 9.15 22.80 -3.34
C PRO A 123 7.89 22.09 -3.80
N SER A 124 6.87 22.86 -4.19
CA SER A 124 5.75 22.37 -4.95
C SER A 124 6.29 21.65 -6.19
N SER A 125 5.85 20.41 -6.39
CA SER A 125 6.21 19.58 -7.55
C SER A 125 6.17 20.40 -8.84
N LYS A 126 7.29 20.45 -9.57
CA LYS A 126 7.35 21.07 -10.90
C LYS A 126 6.21 20.55 -11.76
N SER A 127 5.56 21.44 -12.51
CA SER A 127 4.54 21.09 -13.49
C SER A 127 5.11 20.06 -14.46
N THR A 128 4.35 18.99 -14.74
CA THR A 128 4.73 17.89 -15.65
C THR A 128 5.03 18.37 -17.08
N LYS A 129 4.63 19.59 -17.43
CA LYS A 129 4.88 20.22 -18.74
C LYS A 129 6.30 20.80 -18.89
N ASP A 130 7.05 20.95 -17.80
CA ASP A 130 8.39 21.58 -17.80
C ASP A 130 9.55 20.56 -17.66
N LEU A 131 9.28 19.26 -17.80
CA LEU A 131 10.30 18.21 -17.69
C LEU A 131 10.98 17.94 -19.04
N ASN A 132 12.30 17.71 -19.00
CA ASN A 132 13.06 17.23 -20.16
C ASN A 132 12.43 15.92 -20.71
N PRO A 133 12.38 15.72 -22.04
CA PRO A 133 11.74 14.56 -22.66
C PRO A 133 12.10 13.17 -22.07
N PRO A 134 13.38 12.87 -21.76
CA PRO A 134 13.74 11.58 -21.15
C PRO A 134 13.23 11.42 -19.71
N LEU A 135 13.16 12.51 -18.94
CA LEU A 135 12.70 12.47 -17.54
C LEU A 135 11.18 12.31 -17.47
N TYR A 136 10.45 12.91 -18.42
CA TYR A 136 9.01 12.70 -18.57
C TYR A 136 8.67 11.24 -18.92
N LEU A 137 9.43 10.62 -19.83
CA LEU A 137 9.24 9.22 -20.19
C LEU A 137 9.53 8.29 -19.00
N PHE A 138 10.62 8.54 -18.27
CA PHE A 138 10.95 7.78 -17.05
C PHE A 138 9.85 7.88 -15.99
N GLN A 139 9.34 9.09 -15.74
CA GLN A 139 8.25 9.29 -14.79
C GLN A 139 6.98 8.55 -15.21
N LYS A 140 6.62 8.61 -16.50
CA LYS A 140 5.44 7.91 -17.03
C LYS A 140 5.58 6.39 -16.95
N VAL A 141 6.77 5.86 -17.20
CA VAL A 141 7.08 4.42 -17.03
C VAL A 141 6.97 4.03 -15.55
N SER A 142 7.51 4.84 -14.64
CA SER A 142 7.40 4.62 -13.19
C SER A 142 5.94 4.58 -12.71
N GLU A 143 5.08 5.50 -13.19
CA GLU A 143 3.65 5.51 -12.87
C GLU A 143 2.93 4.24 -13.37
N VAL A 144 3.29 3.74 -14.56
CA VAL A 144 2.73 2.48 -15.10
C VAL A 144 3.22 1.27 -14.30
N ILE A 145 4.49 1.25 -13.89
CA ILE A 145 5.05 0.19 -13.05
C ILE A 145 4.37 0.17 -11.67
N ASP A 146 4.22 1.33 -11.02
CA ASP A 146 3.52 1.45 -9.74
C ASP A 146 2.07 0.95 -9.82
N PHE A 147 1.35 1.38 -10.87
CA PHE A 147 -0.01 0.92 -11.12
C PHE A 147 -0.08 -0.60 -11.35
N GLY A 148 0.83 -1.15 -12.16
CA GLY A 148 0.95 -2.59 -12.40
C GLY A 148 1.27 -3.37 -11.11
N ALA A 149 2.19 -2.85 -10.28
CA ALA A 149 2.56 -3.45 -9.01
C ALA A 149 1.36 -3.51 -8.05
N LYS A 150 0.56 -2.45 -7.96
CA LYS A 150 -0.67 -2.41 -7.14
C LYS A 150 -1.68 -3.48 -7.56
N PHE A 151 -1.85 -3.72 -8.87
CA PHE A 151 -2.69 -4.82 -9.37
C PHE A 151 -2.17 -6.20 -8.96
N VAL A 152 -0.86 -6.42 -9.08
CA VAL A 152 -0.24 -7.69 -8.68
C VAL A 152 -0.39 -7.90 -7.17
N ILE A 153 -0.17 -6.87 -6.36
CA ILE A 153 -0.36 -6.93 -4.90
C ILE A 153 -1.81 -7.23 -4.55
N LEU A 154 -2.78 -6.57 -5.20
CA LEU A 154 -4.19 -6.87 -4.97
C LEU A 154 -4.53 -8.32 -5.33
N ALA A 155 -4.02 -8.83 -6.45
CA ALA A 155 -4.20 -10.23 -6.85
C ALA A 155 -3.59 -11.20 -5.81
N MET A 156 -2.41 -10.89 -5.27
CA MET A 156 -1.80 -11.67 -4.19
C MET A 156 -2.63 -11.65 -2.91
N VAL A 157 -3.18 -10.49 -2.52
CA VAL A 157 -4.06 -10.36 -1.35
C VAL A 157 -5.34 -11.17 -1.54
N ILE A 158 -5.93 -11.14 -2.74
CA ILE A 158 -7.11 -11.93 -3.08
C ILE A 158 -6.79 -13.43 -2.97
N HIS A 159 -5.67 -13.88 -3.53
CA HIS A 159 -5.25 -15.27 -3.41
C HIS A 159 -4.95 -15.68 -1.96
N ALA A 160 -4.38 -14.78 -1.15
CA ALA A 160 -4.13 -15.03 0.27
C ALA A 160 -5.42 -15.29 1.06
N PHE A 161 -6.57 -14.72 0.64
CA PHE A 161 -7.86 -15.00 1.28
C PHE A 161 -8.34 -16.44 1.09
N GLU A 162 -7.85 -17.19 0.10
CA GLU A 162 -8.13 -18.63 -0.03
C GLU A 162 -7.57 -19.42 1.18
N TYR A 163 -6.51 -18.89 1.80
CA TYR A 163 -5.85 -19.47 2.97
C TYR A 163 -6.29 -18.83 4.28
N LYS A 164 -7.34 -17.99 4.30
CA LYS A 164 -7.77 -17.24 5.49
C LYS A 164 -8.02 -18.11 6.72
N SER A 165 -8.43 -19.37 6.53
CA SER A 165 -8.64 -20.35 7.61
C SER A 165 -7.36 -20.77 8.32
N TYR A 166 -6.21 -20.65 7.65
CA TYR A 166 -4.89 -20.97 8.20
C TYR A 166 -4.15 -19.73 8.72
N LEU A 167 -4.67 -18.53 8.44
CA LEU A 167 -4.05 -17.26 8.82
C LEU A 167 -4.55 -16.79 10.19
N HIS A 168 -3.65 -16.20 10.98
CA HIS A 168 -4.03 -15.58 12.24
C HIS A 168 -5.06 -14.45 11.98
N PRO A 169 -6.11 -14.29 12.80
CA PRO A 169 -7.16 -13.28 12.58
C PRO A 169 -6.65 -11.86 12.35
N TYR A 170 -5.59 -11.44 13.06
CA TYR A 170 -4.96 -10.13 12.84
C TYR A 170 -4.27 -10.00 11.46
N VAL A 171 -3.67 -11.07 10.94
CA VAL A 171 -3.11 -11.07 9.58
C VAL A 171 -4.24 -10.93 8.57
N VAL A 172 -5.37 -11.59 8.80
CA VAL A 172 -6.58 -11.43 7.98
C VAL A 172 -7.08 -9.98 8.02
N TYR A 173 -7.14 -9.33 9.18
CA TYR A 173 -7.50 -7.91 9.28
C TYR A 173 -6.53 -7.00 8.51
N CYS A 174 -5.22 -7.25 8.57
CA CYS A 174 -4.25 -6.52 7.75
C CYS A 174 -4.50 -6.73 6.26
N LEU A 175 -4.79 -7.96 5.82
CA LEU A 175 -5.14 -8.27 4.42
C LEU A 175 -6.41 -7.53 3.97
N TYR A 176 -7.43 -7.44 4.83
CA TYR A 176 -8.62 -6.63 4.54
C TYR A 176 -8.30 -5.14 4.42
N GLY A 177 -7.41 -4.61 5.27
CA GLY A 177 -6.91 -3.23 5.14
C GLY A 177 -6.24 -2.98 3.79
N PHE A 178 -5.35 -3.86 3.36
CA PHE A 178 -4.71 -3.78 2.04
C PHE A 178 -5.72 -3.94 0.90
N HIS A 179 -6.64 -4.88 1.00
CA HIS A 179 -7.70 -5.08 0.00
C HIS A 179 -8.56 -3.83 -0.18
N MET A 180 -8.99 -3.21 0.92
CA MET A 180 -9.78 -1.97 0.91
C MET A 180 -9.00 -0.82 0.27
N TYR A 181 -7.76 -0.58 0.72
CA TYR A 181 -6.94 0.50 0.20
C TYR A 181 -6.67 0.34 -1.31
N LEU A 182 -6.16 -0.83 -1.73
CA LEU A 182 -5.84 -1.09 -3.13
C LEU A 182 -7.09 -1.12 -4.01
N GLY A 183 -8.19 -1.70 -3.52
CA GLY A 183 -9.46 -1.77 -4.23
C GLY A 183 -10.05 -0.38 -4.51
N VAL A 184 -10.04 0.51 -3.50
CA VAL A 184 -10.50 1.90 -3.65
C VAL A 184 -9.56 2.68 -4.58
N GLU A 185 -8.24 2.60 -4.37
CA GLU A 185 -7.26 3.32 -5.20
C GLU A 185 -7.33 2.91 -6.68
N LEU A 186 -7.40 1.62 -6.98
CA LEU A 186 -7.46 1.13 -8.36
C LEU A 186 -8.78 1.50 -9.03
N THR A 187 -9.93 1.32 -8.36
CA THR A 187 -11.25 1.67 -8.90
C THR A 187 -11.34 3.15 -9.27
N LEU A 188 -10.87 4.01 -8.37
CA LEU A 188 -10.86 5.45 -8.55
C LEU A 188 -9.88 5.89 -9.66
N THR A 189 -8.72 5.25 -9.75
CA THR A 189 -7.74 5.50 -10.81
C THR A 189 -8.27 5.09 -12.19
N LEU A 190 -8.88 3.91 -12.30
CA LEU A 190 -9.52 3.42 -13.54
C LEU A 190 -10.60 4.37 -14.04
N THR A 191 -11.35 4.99 -13.13
CA THR A 191 -12.38 5.99 -13.49
C THR A 191 -11.78 7.27 -14.07
N VAL A 192 -10.59 7.67 -13.59
CA VAL A 192 -9.94 8.93 -13.98
C VAL A 192 -9.10 8.81 -15.26
N ILE A 193 -8.59 7.62 -15.61
CA ILE A 193 -7.74 7.39 -16.80
C ILE A 193 -8.40 7.90 -18.10
N PRO A 194 -9.65 7.52 -18.45
CA PRO A 194 -10.30 8.01 -19.67
C PRO A 194 -10.46 9.54 -19.68
N ILE A 195 -10.68 10.14 -18.51
CA ILE A 195 -10.93 11.58 -18.40
C ILE A 195 -9.65 12.40 -18.54
N LYS A 196 -8.52 11.88 -18.03
CA LYS A 196 -7.19 12.45 -18.31
C LYS A 196 -6.89 12.43 -19.81
N ALA A 197 -7.27 11.37 -20.53
CA ALA A 197 -7.09 11.27 -21.97
C ALA A 197 -7.91 12.32 -22.76
N ILE A 198 -9.05 12.75 -22.21
CA ILE A 198 -9.89 13.83 -22.78
C ILE A 198 -9.33 15.23 -22.42
N GLY A 199 -8.20 15.32 -21.70
CA GLY A 199 -7.49 16.57 -21.44
C GLY A 199 -7.84 17.27 -20.13
N PHE A 200 -8.45 16.58 -19.17
CA PHE A 200 -8.67 17.12 -17.83
C PHE A 200 -7.38 17.03 -16.99
N GLU A 201 -7.01 18.14 -16.35
CA GLU A 201 -5.98 18.14 -15.31
C GLU A 201 -6.60 17.74 -13.97
N ILE A 202 -6.32 16.51 -13.55
CA ILE A 202 -6.95 15.88 -12.39
C ILE A 202 -5.91 15.72 -11.27
N GLU A 203 -6.27 16.16 -10.06
CA GLU A 203 -5.46 15.91 -8.88
C GLU A 203 -5.44 14.41 -8.51
N PRO A 204 -4.31 13.89 -8.01
CA PRO A 204 -4.27 12.50 -7.56
C PRO A 204 -5.22 12.31 -6.37
N GLN A 205 -5.93 11.18 -6.36
CA GLN A 205 -6.92 10.89 -5.33
C GLN A 205 -6.27 10.42 -4.02
N PHE A 206 -5.10 9.79 -4.11
CA PHE A 206 -4.25 9.42 -2.99
C PHE A 206 -2.85 9.99 -3.18
N LYS A 207 -2.16 10.33 -2.08
CA LYS A 207 -0.76 10.79 -2.07
C LYS A 207 0.03 10.02 -1.03
N ASP A 208 0.41 8.78 -1.36
CA ASP A 208 1.21 7.89 -0.50
C ASP A 208 0.73 7.90 0.96
N PRO A 209 -0.50 7.43 1.26
CA PRO A 209 -1.09 7.52 2.60
C PRO A 209 -0.30 6.75 3.66
N TYR A 210 0.47 5.73 3.28
CA TYR A 210 1.41 5.02 4.14
C TYR A 210 2.63 5.85 4.56
N LEU A 211 2.82 7.05 4.01
CA LEU A 211 3.88 7.99 4.42
C LEU A 211 3.41 9.07 5.40
N SER A 212 2.17 8.97 5.88
CA SER A 212 1.54 9.93 6.79
C SER A 212 2.25 9.99 8.13
N THR A 213 2.45 11.20 8.64
CA THR A 213 3.15 11.44 9.92
C THR A 213 2.24 11.92 11.04
N SER A 214 0.97 12.16 10.74
CA SER A 214 -0.05 12.61 11.68
C SER A 214 -1.44 12.32 11.12
N LEU A 215 -2.47 12.30 11.96
CA LEU A 215 -3.86 12.04 11.52
C LEU A 215 -4.36 13.13 10.59
N GLN A 216 -3.98 14.38 10.85
CA GLN A 216 -4.31 15.49 9.97
C GLN A 216 -3.67 15.31 8.57
N ASP A 217 -2.40 14.91 8.52
CA ASP A 217 -1.67 14.64 7.27
C ASP A 217 -2.32 13.48 6.50
N PHE A 218 -2.72 12.41 7.19
CA PHE A 218 -3.43 11.28 6.58
C PHE A 218 -4.78 11.72 5.98
N TRP A 219 -5.70 12.25 6.80
CA TRP A 219 -7.08 12.51 6.39
C TRP A 219 -7.24 13.72 5.46
N SER A 220 -6.39 14.75 5.59
CA SER A 220 -6.56 15.99 4.82
C SER A 220 -5.68 16.08 3.58
N HIS A 221 -4.57 15.34 3.53
CA HIS A 221 -3.53 15.55 2.52
C HIS A 221 -3.10 14.30 1.75
N ARG A 222 -3.46 13.09 2.22
CA ARG A 222 -2.99 11.84 1.59
C ARG A 222 -4.05 10.80 1.29
N TRP A 223 -5.11 10.72 2.10
CA TRP A 223 -6.19 9.74 1.94
C TRP A 223 -7.40 10.35 1.23
N ASN A 224 -7.82 9.74 0.11
CA ASN A 224 -9.03 10.06 -0.65
C ASN A 224 -9.34 11.57 -0.71
N LEU A 225 -8.51 12.34 -1.41
CA LEU A 225 -8.57 13.80 -1.44
C LEU A 225 -9.87 14.38 -2.01
N MET A 226 -10.66 13.55 -2.70
CA MET A 226 -12.00 13.93 -3.13
C MET A 226 -12.90 14.26 -1.94
N VAL A 227 -12.83 13.48 -0.87
CA VAL A 227 -13.67 13.64 0.32
C VAL A 227 -13.42 14.97 1.05
N PRO A 228 -12.20 15.34 1.47
CA PRO A 228 -11.97 16.64 2.08
C PRO A 228 -12.21 17.79 1.09
N SER A 229 -11.97 17.61 -0.22
CA SER A 229 -12.26 18.66 -1.22
C SER A 229 -13.75 19.02 -1.30
N ILE A 230 -14.64 18.06 -1.03
CA ILE A 230 -16.08 18.28 -1.05
C ILE A 230 -16.64 18.66 0.32
N LEU A 231 -16.17 18.01 1.39
CA LEU A 231 -16.62 18.28 2.76
C LEU A 231 -16.19 19.66 3.25
N ARG A 232 -15.05 20.17 2.79
CA ARG A 232 -14.56 21.48 3.21
C ARG A 232 -15.53 22.62 2.88
N PRO A 233 -15.92 22.84 1.61
CA PRO A 233 -16.87 23.89 1.27
C PRO A 233 -18.33 23.59 1.64
N THR A 234 -18.70 22.31 1.81
CA THR A 234 -20.10 21.94 2.13
C THR A 234 -20.42 21.89 3.62
N VAL A 235 -19.45 21.49 4.45
CA VAL A 235 -19.66 21.25 5.89
C VAL A 235 -18.72 22.09 6.72
N PHE A 236 -17.41 21.95 6.51
CA PHE A 236 -16.40 22.55 7.39
C PHE A 236 -16.48 24.08 7.38
N ASP A 237 -16.36 24.71 6.21
CA ASP A 237 -16.34 26.17 6.08
C ASP A 237 -17.67 26.77 6.58
N PRO A 238 -18.86 26.30 6.14
CA PRO A 238 -20.13 26.81 6.68
C PRO A 238 -20.24 26.69 8.20
N THR A 239 -19.92 25.51 8.76
CA THR A 239 -19.99 25.25 10.20
C THR A 239 -19.05 26.19 10.97
N ARG A 240 -17.81 26.33 10.50
CA ARG A 240 -16.82 27.23 11.10
C ARG A 240 -17.30 28.68 11.08
N HIS A 241 -17.82 29.15 9.95
CA HIS A 241 -18.30 30.54 9.83
C HIS A 241 -19.51 30.80 10.74
N MET A 242 -20.44 29.85 10.86
CA MET A 242 -21.61 29.98 11.73
C MET A 242 -21.24 29.95 13.23
N LEU A 243 -20.27 29.13 13.62
CA LEU A 243 -19.89 28.96 15.03
C LEU A 243 -18.83 29.96 15.51
N THR A 244 -18.05 30.57 14.62
CA THR A 244 -16.99 31.53 15.00
C THR A 244 -17.50 32.68 15.86
N PRO A 245 -18.65 33.33 15.56
CA PRO A 245 -19.20 34.39 16.40
C PRO A 245 -19.67 33.92 17.78
N ILE A 246 -20.00 32.63 17.93
CA ILE A 246 -20.63 32.07 19.14
C ILE A 246 -19.58 31.46 20.08
N LEU A 247 -18.68 30.64 19.54
CA LEU A 247 -17.73 29.82 20.31
C LEU A 247 -16.28 30.33 20.24
N GLY A 248 -16.01 31.34 19.40
CA GLY A 248 -14.66 31.80 19.09
C GLY A 248 -13.94 30.93 18.06
N LYS A 249 -12.78 31.41 17.58
CA LYS A 249 -12.08 30.85 16.40
C LYS A 249 -11.63 29.39 16.58
N LEU A 250 -11.08 29.04 17.75
CA LEU A 250 -10.54 27.71 18.02
C LEU A 250 -11.66 26.66 18.10
N TRP A 251 -12.65 26.89 18.98
CA TRP A 251 -13.76 25.95 19.17
C TRP A 251 -14.64 25.80 17.92
N ALA A 252 -14.80 26.87 17.12
CA ALA A 252 -15.47 26.79 15.84
C ALA A 252 -14.70 25.93 14.82
N LEU A 253 -13.36 25.96 14.84
CA LEU A 253 -12.52 25.11 13.99
C LEU A 253 -12.66 23.64 14.40
N LEU A 254 -12.52 23.32 15.69
CA LEU A 254 -12.63 21.94 16.19
C LEU A 254 -14.03 21.36 15.95
N SER A 255 -15.08 22.18 16.15
CA SER A 255 -16.46 21.77 15.89
C SER A 255 -16.70 21.52 14.40
N ALA A 256 -16.11 22.33 13.53
CA ALA A 256 -16.19 22.13 12.08
C ALA A 256 -15.44 20.86 11.63
N ASP A 257 -14.29 20.53 12.24
CA ASP A 257 -13.59 19.27 12.00
C ASP A 257 -14.47 18.07 12.38
N VAL A 258 -14.99 18.04 13.61
CA VAL A 258 -15.86 16.94 14.07
C VAL A 258 -17.13 16.84 13.21
N ALA A 259 -17.72 17.96 12.80
CA ALA A 259 -18.87 17.96 11.89
C ALA A 259 -18.54 17.36 10.52
N ALA A 260 -17.38 17.69 9.94
CA ALA A 260 -16.95 17.12 8.66
C ALA A 260 -16.77 15.59 8.76
N PHE A 261 -16.14 15.10 9.83
CA PHE A 261 -16.00 13.66 10.08
C PHE A 261 -17.34 12.97 10.35
N PHE A 262 -18.25 13.61 11.08
CA PHE A 262 -19.60 13.08 11.30
C PHE A 262 -20.37 12.91 9.99
N VAL A 263 -20.39 13.94 9.14
CA VAL A 263 -21.02 13.85 7.82
C VAL A 263 -20.34 12.80 6.95
N SER A 264 -19.01 12.67 7.01
CA SER A 264 -18.29 11.59 6.33
C SER A 264 -18.77 10.21 6.81
N GLY A 265 -18.91 10.01 8.13
CA GLY A 265 -19.43 8.78 8.71
C GLY A 265 -20.84 8.43 8.25
N LEU A 266 -21.75 9.41 8.25
CA LEU A 266 -23.11 9.25 7.74
C LEU A 266 -23.12 8.80 6.27
N MET A 267 -22.27 9.42 5.44
CA MET A 267 -22.21 9.07 4.02
C MET A 267 -21.68 7.66 3.81
N HIS A 268 -20.72 7.20 4.62
CA HIS A 268 -20.28 5.82 4.58
C HIS A 268 -21.38 4.86 5.03
N GLU A 269 -22.15 5.14 6.09
CA GLU A 269 -23.30 4.29 6.48
C GLU A 269 -24.33 4.19 5.34
N ILE A 270 -24.61 5.30 4.66
CA ILE A 270 -25.50 5.32 3.49
C ILE A 270 -24.92 4.46 2.37
N MET A 271 -23.62 4.57 2.08
CA MET A 271 -22.96 3.70 1.10
C MET A 271 -23.06 2.23 1.48
N PHE A 272 -22.80 1.91 2.75
CA PHE A 272 -22.92 0.57 3.32
C PHE A 272 -24.34 0.03 3.17
N TYR A 273 -25.37 0.85 3.42
CA TYR A 273 -26.77 0.49 3.21
C TYR A 273 -27.09 0.19 1.75
N HIS A 274 -26.56 0.95 0.79
CA HIS A 274 -26.83 0.72 -0.64
C HIS A 274 -26.32 -0.62 -1.14
N PHE A 275 -25.21 -1.13 -0.61
CA PHE A 275 -24.68 -2.42 -1.04
C PHE A 275 -25.15 -3.59 -0.16
N THR A 276 -25.20 -3.43 1.16
CA THR A 276 -25.61 -4.53 2.07
C THR A 276 -27.12 -4.73 2.09
N ARG A 277 -27.90 -3.64 1.90
CA ARG A 277 -29.34 -3.59 2.17
C ARG A 277 -29.73 -3.90 3.62
N GLU A 278 -28.75 -3.85 4.52
CA GLU A 278 -28.90 -4.10 5.94
C GLU A 278 -28.98 -2.79 6.71
N THR A 279 -29.77 -2.76 7.79
CA THR A 279 -29.98 -1.52 8.56
C THR A 279 -28.65 -0.97 9.10
N PRO A 280 -28.39 0.35 8.98
CA PRO A 280 -27.17 0.97 9.49
C PRO A 280 -26.97 0.70 10.99
N THR A 281 -25.78 0.23 11.35
CA THR A 281 -25.44 -0.09 12.75
C THR A 281 -24.76 1.07 13.46
N TRP A 282 -24.42 2.13 12.72
CA TRP A 282 -23.71 3.33 13.20
C TRP A 282 -22.27 3.07 13.64
N GLU A 283 -21.74 1.86 13.45
CA GLU A 283 -20.36 1.50 13.81
C GLU A 283 -19.34 2.28 12.98
N VAL A 284 -19.62 2.47 11.70
CA VAL A 284 -18.75 3.22 10.79
C VAL A 284 -18.81 4.71 11.12
N THR A 285 -20.00 5.24 11.42
CA THR A 285 -20.12 6.64 11.87
C THR A 285 -19.32 6.88 13.16
N ARG A 286 -19.35 5.95 14.12
CA ARG A 286 -18.56 6.04 15.35
C ARG A 286 -17.06 6.07 15.06
N PHE A 287 -16.58 5.26 14.11
CA PHE A 287 -15.18 5.31 13.68
C PHE A 287 -14.78 6.71 13.19
N PHE A 288 -15.55 7.30 12.27
CA PHE A 288 -15.21 8.62 11.74
C PHE A 288 -15.32 9.73 12.79
N VAL A 289 -16.35 9.73 13.62
CA VAL A 289 -16.48 10.71 14.71
C VAL A 289 -15.29 10.62 15.68
N PHE A 290 -14.89 9.39 16.05
CA PHE A 290 -13.71 9.19 16.89
C PHE A 290 -12.43 9.72 16.23
N GLN A 291 -12.23 9.46 14.93
CA GLN A 291 -11.12 10.02 14.15
C GLN A 291 -11.16 11.55 14.09
N GLY A 292 -12.35 12.15 14.00
CA GLY A 292 -12.55 13.60 14.03
C GLY A 292 -12.12 14.21 15.35
N PHE A 293 -12.51 13.63 16.49
CA PHE A 293 -12.05 14.07 17.79
C PHE A 293 -10.53 13.92 17.96
N CYS A 294 -9.95 12.81 17.52
CA CYS A 294 -8.51 12.60 17.60
C CYS A 294 -7.72 13.61 16.73
N THR A 295 -8.22 13.88 15.52
CA THR A 295 -7.61 14.87 14.61
C THR A 295 -7.74 16.28 15.19
N ALA A 296 -8.89 16.64 15.75
CA ALA A 296 -9.11 17.92 16.41
C ALA A 296 -8.19 18.08 17.64
N ALA A 297 -8.05 17.04 18.46
CA ALA A 297 -7.12 17.03 19.60
C ALA A 297 -5.66 17.20 19.14
N GLU A 298 -5.26 16.53 18.05
CA GLU A 298 -3.94 16.70 17.44
C GLU A 298 -3.70 18.15 16.99
N VAL A 299 -4.70 18.81 16.39
CA VAL A 299 -4.63 20.23 16.00
C VAL A 299 -4.46 21.13 17.22
N VAL A 300 -5.20 20.88 18.31
CA VAL A 300 -5.04 21.64 19.57
C VAL A 300 -3.65 21.47 20.15
N VAL A 301 -3.13 20.24 20.20
CA VAL A 301 -1.77 19.97 20.69
C VAL A 301 -0.74 20.69 19.81
N LYS A 302 -0.91 20.67 18.50
CA LYS A 302 -0.04 21.40 17.57
C LYS A 302 -0.08 22.92 17.82
N GLU A 303 -1.25 23.50 18.01
CA GLU A 303 -1.42 24.94 18.28
C GLU A 303 -0.91 25.36 19.67
N MET A 304 -1.11 24.53 20.70
CA MET A 304 -0.76 24.85 22.09
C MET A 304 0.70 24.54 22.44
N TRP A 305 1.27 23.43 21.94
CA TRP A 305 2.58 22.93 22.36
C TRP A 305 3.69 23.13 21.31
N LEU A 306 3.38 23.32 20.02
CA LEU A 306 4.40 23.48 18.96
C LEU A 306 4.66 24.93 18.56
N THR A 307 4.54 25.86 19.50
CA THR A 307 5.24 27.16 19.40
C THR A 307 6.76 27.01 19.59
N GLY A 308 7.25 25.82 20.00
CA GLY A 308 8.66 25.43 20.02
C GLY A 308 9.00 24.28 19.06
N GLU A 309 10.28 24.19 18.67
CA GLU A 309 10.86 23.32 17.61
C GLU A 309 10.79 21.79 17.85
N TRP A 310 9.87 21.29 18.67
CA TRP A 310 9.78 19.86 19.01
C TRP A 310 8.89 19.08 18.04
N ARG A 311 9.40 18.81 16.82
CA ARG A 311 8.72 17.87 15.90
C ARG A 311 9.17 16.44 16.19
N LEU A 312 8.22 15.57 16.52
CA LEU A 312 8.48 14.14 16.64
C LEU A 312 9.09 13.63 15.33
N HIS A 313 10.20 12.88 15.43
CA HIS A 313 10.89 12.40 14.24
C HIS A 313 9.95 11.54 13.38
N ARG A 314 10.02 11.70 12.05
CA ARG A 314 9.15 11.01 11.08
C ARG A 314 9.14 9.50 11.24
N ALA A 315 10.27 8.92 11.65
CA ALA A 315 10.42 7.49 11.90
C ALA A 315 9.59 6.98 13.10
N ILE A 316 9.16 7.87 14.00
CA ILE A 316 8.34 7.54 15.17
C ILE A 316 6.88 7.89 14.88
N SER A 317 6.63 9.11 14.37
CA SER A 317 5.27 9.60 14.14
C SER A 317 4.54 8.84 13.02
N GLY A 318 5.27 8.39 11.99
CA GLY A 318 4.69 7.60 10.91
C GLY A 318 4.10 6.26 11.38
N PRO A 319 4.92 5.36 11.94
CA PRO A 319 4.42 4.08 12.48
C PRO A 319 3.34 4.25 13.55
N LEU A 320 3.45 5.27 14.42
CA LEU A 320 2.42 5.55 15.42
C LEU A 320 1.09 5.91 14.77
N THR A 321 1.10 6.77 13.74
CA THR A 321 -0.10 7.20 13.01
C THR A 321 -0.74 6.02 12.28
N LEU A 322 0.05 5.23 11.53
CA LEU A 322 -0.45 4.06 10.80
C LEU A 322 -0.94 2.97 11.75
N GLY A 323 -0.22 2.72 12.84
CA GLY A 323 -0.62 1.80 13.90
C GLY A 323 -1.96 2.20 14.49
N PHE A 324 -2.11 3.47 14.87
CA PHE A 324 -3.37 4.01 15.39
C PHE A 324 -4.53 3.84 14.39
N LEU A 325 -4.32 4.15 13.10
CA LEU A 325 -5.34 3.98 12.06
C LEU A 325 -5.70 2.51 11.86
N ALA A 326 -4.72 1.61 11.84
CA ALA A 326 -4.94 0.17 11.71
C ALA A 326 -5.70 -0.39 12.92
N VAL A 327 -5.32 0.02 14.14
CA VAL A 327 -5.95 -0.36 15.41
C VAL A 327 -7.42 0.06 15.43
N THR A 328 -7.67 1.35 15.19
CA THR A 328 -9.01 1.93 15.26
C THR A 328 -9.90 1.44 14.12
N GLY A 329 -9.33 1.22 12.93
CA GLY A 329 -10.02 0.60 11.79
C GLY A 329 -10.41 -0.84 12.09
N ALA A 330 -9.50 -1.65 12.64
CA ALA A 330 -9.81 -3.02 13.03
C ALA A 330 -10.85 -3.11 14.16
N TRP A 331 -10.88 -2.12 15.05
CA TRP A 331 -11.81 -2.09 16.18
C TRP A 331 -13.20 -1.56 15.84
N LEU A 332 -13.33 -0.52 15.02
CA LEU A 332 -14.62 0.16 14.79
C LEU A 332 -15.15 0.04 13.36
N PHE A 333 -14.27 -0.14 12.37
CA PHE A 333 -14.66 -0.17 10.96
C PHE A 333 -14.84 -1.60 10.43
N LEU A 334 -13.88 -2.49 10.70
CA LEU A 334 -13.92 -3.88 10.21
C LEU A 334 -15.03 -4.77 10.81
N PRO A 335 -15.46 -4.62 12.09
CA PRO A 335 -16.56 -5.41 12.65
C PRO A 335 -17.84 -5.40 11.83
N PHE A 336 -18.17 -4.25 11.22
CA PHE A 336 -19.30 -4.12 10.32
C PHE A 336 -19.17 -5.09 9.13
N ILE A 337 -18.00 -5.13 8.49
CA ILE A 337 -17.72 -5.98 7.33
C ILE A 337 -17.80 -7.47 7.71
N PHE A 338 -17.31 -7.83 8.91
CA PHE A 338 -17.32 -9.22 9.37
C PHE A 338 -18.69 -9.71 9.85
N ARG A 339 -19.55 -8.84 10.39
CA ARG A 339 -20.92 -9.22 10.78
C ARG A 339 -21.84 -9.47 9.60
N GLN A 340 -21.60 -8.82 8.46
CA GLN A 340 -22.45 -8.89 7.27
C GLN A 340 -21.90 -9.83 6.18
N GLY A 341 -20.71 -10.43 6.39
CA GLY A 341 -20.08 -11.38 5.47
C GLY A 341 -20.22 -12.85 5.91
N PRO A 342 -19.85 -13.83 5.06
CA PRO A 342 -20.00 -15.26 5.35
C PRO A 342 -19.04 -15.82 6.42
N LEU A 343 -18.38 -14.99 7.23
CA LEU A 343 -17.54 -15.42 8.35
C LEU A 343 -17.96 -14.73 9.65
N SER A 344 -18.65 -15.50 10.48
CA SER A 344 -19.02 -15.17 11.86
C SER A 344 -17.81 -15.26 12.82
N SER A 345 -16.72 -14.54 12.56
CA SER A 345 -15.66 -14.38 13.58
C SER A 345 -15.92 -13.12 14.38
N THR A 346 -16.29 -13.28 15.65
CA THR A 346 -16.58 -12.17 16.58
C THR A 346 -15.34 -11.29 16.78
N PRO A 347 -15.46 -9.96 16.61
CA PRO A 347 -14.37 -9.02 16.89
C PRO A 347 -14.06 -8.97 18.40
N PRO A 348 -12.83 -8.61 18.80
CA PRO A 348 -12.49 -8.44 20.21
C PRO A 348 -13.34 -7.33 20.85
N LYS A 349 -14.03 -7.64 21.94
CA LYS A 349 -15.06 -6.78 22.55
C LYS A 349 -14.51 -5.51 23.25
N ASN A 350 -13.19 -5.28 23.31
CA ASN A 350 -12.60 -4.16 24.06
C ASN A 350 -11.35 -3.56 23.40
N PHE A 351 -11.30 -2.23 23.27
CA PHE A 351 -10.17 -1.45 22.73
C PHE A 351 -8.87 -1.64 23.51
N PHE A 352 -8.93 -1.65 24.85
CA PHE A 352 -7.76 -1.91 25.70
C PHE A 352 -7.25 -3.35 25.59
N ILE A 353 -8.16 -4.31 25.39
CA ILE A 353 -7.79 -5.70 25.11
C ILE A 353 -7.18 -5.82 23.71
N PHE A 354 -7.64 -5.06 22.72
CA PHE A 354 -7.02 -5.00 21.40
C PHE A 354 -5.59 -4.45 21.44
N VAL A 355 -5.36 -3.31 22.14
CA VAL A 355 -4.02 -2.72 22.29
C VAL A 355 -3.10 -3.63 23.12
N ILE A 356 -3.61 -4.20 24.22
CA ILE A 356 -2.86 -5.13 25.06
C ILE A 356 -2.59 -6.46 24.33
N ILE A 357 -3.50 -7.01 23.51
CA ILE A 357 -3.27 -8.25 22.75
C ILE A 357 -2.39 -8.03 21.52
N ALA A 358 -2.50 -6.86 20.87
CA ALA A 358 -1.62 -6.48 19.76
C ALA A 358 -0.20 -6.16 20.24
N CYS A 359 -0.03 -5.72 21.50
CA CYS A 359 1.28 -5.41 22.09
C CYS A 359 1.83 -6.48 23.05
N LEU A 360 1.00 -7.39 23.59
CA LEU A 360 1.35 -8.40 24.59
C LEU A 360 0.53 -9.70 24.39
N PRO A 361 1.11 -10.90 24.58
CA PRO A 361 0.42 -12.16 24.31
C PRO A 361 -0.43 -12.57 25.54
N ILE A 362 -1.70 -12.15 25.63
CA ILE A 362 -2.58 -12.55 26.75
C ILE A 362 -3.96 -13.00 26.23
N LYS A 363 -4.51 -14.09 26.81
CA LYS A 363 -5.66 -14.85 26.29
C LYS A 363 -6.84 -14.86 27.27
N ILE A 364 -8.06 -14.58 26.79
CA ILE A 364 -9.34 -14.88 27.49
C ILE A 364 -10.18 -15.78 26.58
N LYS A 365 -10.82 -16.79 27.19
CA LYS A 365 -11.46 -17.96 26.55
C LYS A 365 -12.97 -17.71 26.36
N SER A 366 -13.53 -18.09 25.21
CA SER A 366 -14.97 -18.36 25.03
C SER A 366 -15.16 -19.43 23.95
N GLU A 367 -15.93 -20.46 24.30
CA GLU A 367 -16.25 -21.69 23.56
C GLU A 367 -17.27 -21.49 22.45
N ASN A 368 -17.05 -22.11 21.29
CA ASN A 368 -17.86 -23.22 20.76
C ASN A 368 -17.46 -23.55 19.31
N GLN A 369 -17.18 -24.84 19.08
CA GLN A 369 -16.70 -25.44 17.83
C GLN A 369 -17.82 -26.28 17.21
N TYR A 370 -17.92 -26.34 15.87
CA TYR A 370 -18.29 -27.58 15.15
C TYR A 370 -17.58 -27.65 13.77
N PRO A 371 -17.28 -28.85 13.25
CA PRO A 371 -16.20 -29.09 12.30
C PRO A 371 -16.67 -29.26 10.85
N SER A 372 -15.78 -29.00 9.89
CA SER A 372 -16.00 -29.41 8.49
C SER A 372 -14.73 -29.95 7.82
N SER A 373 -14.98 -31.09 7.18
CA SER A 373 -14.17 -32.06 6.46
C SER A 373 -13.00 -31.61 5.56
N LYS A 374 -11.95 -32.41 5.70
CA LYS A 374 -10.83 -32.74 4.79
C LYS A 374 -11.08 -32.69 3.26
N LYS A 375 -10.04 -32.19 2.57
CA LYS A 375 -9.39 -32.54 1.27
C LYS A 375 -9.41 -31.34 0.30
N THR A 376 -8.31 -31.00 -0.39
CA THR A 376 -7.49 -31.86 -1.25
C THR A 376 -6.10 -31.24 -1.49
N LYS A 377 -5.05 -32.05 -1.67
CA LYS A 377 -3.70 -31.61 -2.08
C LYS A 377 -3.61 -31.54 -3.61
N LEU A 378 -3.06 -30.46 -4.17
CA LEU A 378 -2.38 -30.45 -5.49
C LEU A 378 -1.44 -29.21 -5.62
N PRO A 379 -0.59 -29.12 -6.65
CA PRO A 379 0.86 -29.16 -6.57
C PRO A 379 1.49 -27.75 -6.49
N PHE A 380 2.24 -27.54 -5.43
CA PHE A 380 3.06 -26.33 -5.18
C PHE A 380 4.26 -26.29 -6.13
N ASN A 381 4.24 -25.48 -7.18
CA ASN A 381 5.46 -25.17 -7.94
C ASN A 381 5.48 -23.70 -8.38
N PHE A 382 6.63 -23.07 -8.14
CA PHE A 382 6.96 -21.65 -8.34
C PHE A 382 6.47 -20.68 -7.25
N ALA A 383 5.16 -20.45 -7.09
CA ALA A 383 4.66 -19.47 -6.12
C ALA A 383 5.09 -19.76 -4.68
N ALA A 384 5.13 -21.04 -4.30
CA ALA A 384 5.60 -21.50 -3.01
C ALA A 384 7.13 -21.41 -2.80
N LYS A 385 7.89 -21.54 -3.90
CA LYS A 385 9.35 -21.38 -3.88
C LYS A 385 9.72 -19.91 -3.74
N VAL A 386 8.93 -19.01 -4.36
CA VAL A 386 8.97 -17.56 -4.13
C VAL A 386 8.51 -17.21 -2.71
N LEU A 387 7.49 -17.90 -2.18
CA LEU A 387 7.01 -17.75 -0.80
C LEU A 387 8.07 -18.17 0.22
N PHE A 388 8.84 -19.24 -0.05
CA PHE A 388 9.96 -19.66 0.79
C PHE A 388 11.13 -18.66 0.77
N LEU A 389 11.43 -18.08 -0.41
CA LEU A 389 12.43 -17.02 -0.54
C LEU A 389 12.00 -15.72 0.19
N ALA A 390 10.72 -15.36 0.09
CA ALA A 390 10.13 -14.25 0.82
C ALA A 390 10.09 -14.49 2.34
N LEU A 391 9.81 -15.72 2.77
CA LEU A 391 9.83 -16.13 4.18
C LEU A 391 11.26 -16.09 4.76
N LEU A 392 12.26 -16.47 3.96
CA LEU A 392 13.68 -16.37 4.33
C LEU A 392 14.11 -14.90 4.54
N ILE A 393 13.62 -13.99 3.69
CA ILE A 393 13.84 -12.54 3.84
C ILE A 393 13.17 -12.04 5.13
N VAL A 394 11.95 -12.48 5.44
CA VAL A 394 11.24 -12.10 6.68
C VAL A 394 11.97 -12.60 7.93
N VAL A 395 12.48 -13.84 7.93
CA VAL A 395 13.21 -14.41 9.07
C VAL A 395 14.57 -13.73 9.30
N LEU A 396 15.19 -13.16 8.26
CA LEU A 396 16.45 -12.41 8.38
C LEU A 396 16.24 -10.92 8.69
N VAL A 397 15.14 -10.31 8.23
CA VAL A 397 14.81 -8.88 8.42
C VAL A 397 14.18 -8.60 9.79
N VAL A 398 13.38 -9.52 10.32
CA VAL A 398 12.69 -9.34 11.61
C VAL A 398 13.67 -9.24 12.80
N PRO A 399 14.71 -10.09 12.93
CA PRO A 399 15.70 -9.96 14.00
C PRO A 399 16.53 -8.68 13.89
N ASN A 400 16.90 -8.26 12.68
CA ASN A 400 17.64 -7.01 12.44
C ASN A 400 16.82 -5.78 12.87
N SER A 401 15.51 -5.80 12.58
CA SER A 401 14.58 -4.75 12.98
C SER A 401 14.36 -4.74 14.50
N LEU A 402 14.33 -5.92 15.13
CA LEU A 402 14.19 -6.08 16.58
C LEU A 402 15.44 -5.62 17.35
N VAL A 403 16.65 -5.92 16.84
CA VAL A 403 17.91 -5.48 17.46
C VAL A 403 18.13 -3.96 17.27
N LYS A 404 17.77 -3.41 16.10
CA LYS A 404 17.73 -1.95 15.88
C LYS A 404 16.78 -1.27 16.86
N PHE A 405 15.61 -1.86 17.11
CA PHE A 405 14.61 -1.36 18.05
C PHE A 405 15.06 -1.44 19.52
N LEU A 406 15.78 -2.50 19.92
CA LEU A 406 16.18 -2.73 21.31
C LEU A 406 17.51 -2.08 21.71
N ILE A 407 18.48 -1.97 20.79
CA ILE A 407 19.88 -1.60 21.11
C ILE A 407 20.31 -0.30 20.38
N GLY A 408 19.56 0.17 19.39
CA GLY A 408 19.85 1.41 18.67
C GLY A 408 21.05 1.33 17.71
N LEU A 409 21.61 0.13 17.49
CA LEU A 409 22.67 -0.10 16.51
C LEU A 409 22.07 -0.36 15.13
N GLU A 410 22.52 0.39 14.13
CA GLU A 410 22.21 0.13 12.72
C GLU A 410 23.01 -1.07 12.21
N LEU A 411 22.32 -2.19 12.03
CA LEU A 411 22.89 -3.38 11.39
C LEU A 411 22.72 -3.24 9.88
N GLU A 412 23.82 -3.36 9.13
CA GLU A 412 23.78 -3.44 7.67
C GLU A 412 22.86 -4.59 7.24
N LEU A 413 21.96 -4.33 6.29
CA LEU A 413 21.09 -5.35 5.73
C LEU A 413 21.96 -6.41 5.03
N PRO A 414 21.64 -7.71 5.18
CA PRO A 414 22.44 -8.76 4.54
C PRO A 414 22.54 -8.61 3.01
N SER A 415 21.55 -8.05 2.33
CA SER A 415 21.55 -7.90 0.86
C SER A 415 20.97 -6.54 0.43
N ASP A 416 21.45 -6.02 -0.70
CA ASP A 416 21.07 -4.73 -1.32
C ASP A 416 20.51 -4.98 -2.74
N GLU A 417 19.20 -5.21 -2.83
CA GLU A 417 18.45 -5.43 -4.08
C GLU A 417 19.16 -6.34 -5.11
N PRO A 418 19.48 -7.60 -4.76
CA PRO A 418 20.30 -8.48 -5.58
C PRO A 418 19.71 -8.83 -6.95
N TYR A 419 18.40 -8.66 -7.15
CA TYR A 419 17.70 -8.85 -8.42
C TYR A 419 17.94 -7.73 -9.43
N LEU A 420 18.59 -6.62 -9.05
CA LEU A 420 19.01 -5.56 -9.97
C LEU A 420 20.47 -5.71 -10.45
N SER A 421 21.11 -6.82 -10.13
CA SER A 421 22.53 -7.05 -10.44
C SER A 421 22.76 -7.13 -11.95
N THR A 422 23.58 -6.24 -12.49
CA THR A 422 23.91 -6.20 -13.93
C THR A 422 25.11 -7.07 -14.28
N SER A 423 25.80 -7.64 -13.29
CA SER A 423 26.93 -8.54 -13.50
C SER A 423 27.14 -9.45 -12.30
N LEU A 424 27.86 -10.56 -12.47
CA LEU A 424 28.18 -11.49 -11.37
C LEU A 424 29.03 -10.82 -10.30
N GLN A 425 29.92 -9.91 -10.71
CA GLN A 425 30.67 -9.08 -9.77
C GLN A 425 29.75 -8.18 -8.94
N ASP A 426 28.75 -7.54 -9.55
CA ASP A 426 27.79 -6.68 -8.85
C ASP A 426 26.93 -7.49 -7.87
N PHE A 427 26.48 -8.68 -8.29
CA PHE A 427 25.71 -9.61 -7.47
C PHE A 427 26.48 -10.02 -6.20
N TRP A 428 27.66 -10.63 -6.34
CA TRP A 428 28.38 -11.22 -5.20
C TRP A 428 29.13 -10.20 -4.35
N ALA A 429 29.65 -9.12 -4.94
CA ALA A 429 30.52 -8.20 -4.21
C ALA A 429 29.76 -7.04 -3.54
N ARG A 430 28.58 -6.67 -4.06
CA ARG A 430 27.86 -5.45 -3.62
C ARG A 430 26.45 -5.70 -3.13
N ARG A 431 25.77 -6.73 -3.61
CA ARG A 431 24.32 -6.86 -3.44
C ARG A 431 23.86 -8.10 -2.69
N TRP A 432 24.61 -9.20 -2.72
CA TRP A 432 24.22 -10.45 -2.08
C TRP A 432 25.09 -10.76 -0.85
N ASN A 433 24.46 -10.95 0.30
CA ASN A 433 25.11 -11.33 1.56
C ASN A 433 26.38 -10.52 1.87
N VAL A 434 26.26 -9.19 1.86
CA VAL A 434 27.35 -8.20 1.97
C VAL A 434 28.17 -8.44 3.23
N MET A 435 27.55 -8.88 4.32
CA MET A 435 28.23 -9.24 5.57
C MET A 435 29.21 -10.40 5.37
N VAL A 436 28.76 -11.51 4.77
CA VAL A 436 29.63 -12.67 4.50
C VAL A 436 30.68 -12.31 3.44
N SER A 437 30.30 -11.55 2.41
CA SER A 437 31.23 -11.05 1.40
C SER A 437 32.33 -10.17 2.02
N ASN A 438 32.00 -9.28 2.96
CA ASN A 438 32.96 -8.47 3.70
C ASN A 438 33.85 -9.31 4.62
N ALA A 439 33.27 -10.27 5.34
CA ALA A 439 34.03 -11.18 6.19
C ALA A 439 35.06 -11.95 5.37
N LEU A 440 34.64 -12.66 4.32
CA LEU A 440 35.51 -13.42 3.43
C LEU A 440 36.52 -12.53 2.69
N ARG A 441 36.14 -11.28 2.35
CA ARG A 441 37.06 -10.31 1.75
C ARG A 441 38.24 -10.02 2.66
N HIS A 442 38.01 -9.91 3.97
CA HIS A 442 39.04 -9.59 4.94
C HIS A 442 39.79 -10.82 5.45
N THR A 443 39.12 -11.97 5.60
CA THR A 443 39.72 -13.18 6.16
C THR A 443 40.39 -14.08 5.13
N VAL A 444 39.90 -14.10 3.88
CA VAL A 444 40.41 -14.99 2.83
C VAL A 444 40.99 -14.21 1.66
N TYR A 445 40.19 -13.35 1.01
CA TYR A 445 40.59 -12.68 -0.22
C TYR A 445 41.85 -11.83 -0.06
N LYS A 446 41.87 -10.90 0.92
CA LYS A 446 43.00 -9.99 1.14
C LYS A 446 44.30 -10.73 1.51
N PRO A 447 44.30 -11.66 2.48
CA PRO A 447 45.49 -12.45 2.80
C PRO A 447 46.00 -13.28 1.63
N VAL A 448 45.12 -14.04 0.95
CA VAL A 448 45.50 -14.89 -0.19
C VAL A 448 46.02 -14.05 -1.35
N ARG A 449 45.35 -12.94 -1.68
CA ARG A 449 45.83 -12.01 -2.71
C ARG A 449 47.19 -11.42 -2.35
N SER A 450 47.40 -11.03 -1.10
CA SER A 450 48.68 -10.44 -0.66
C SER A 450 49.81 -11.45 -0.79
N PHE A 451 49.59 -12.69 -0.35
CA PHE A 451 50.55 -13.77 -0.49
C PHE A 451 50.83 -14.12 -1.97
N SER A 452 49.77 -14.25 -2.79
CA SER A 452 49.91 -14.51 -4.21
C SER A 452 50.57 -13.36 -4.97
N ALA A 453 50.41 -12.11 -4.54
CA ALA A 453 51.12 -10.98 -5.16
C ALA A 453 52.64 -11.12 -5.02
N THR A 454 53.12 -11.73 -3.93
CA THR A 454 54.54 -12.02 -3.71
C THR A 454 55.05 -13.17 -4.58
N LEU A 455 54.22 -14.16 -4.92
CA LEU A 455 54.64 -15.33 -5.70
C LEU A 455 54.46 -15.19 -7.23
N ILE A 456 53.33 -14.64 -7.67
CA ILE A 456 52.89 -14.66 -9.09
C ILE A 456 52.67 -13.26 -9.68
N GLY A 457 53.01 -12.22 -8.91
CA GLY A 457 52.89 -10.82 -9.33
C GLY A 457 51.51 -10.21 -9.11
N SER A 458 51.46 -8.89 -8.97
CA SER A 458 50.25 -8.12 -8.61
C SER A 458 49.12 -8.21 -9.65
N ALA A 459 49.45 -8.48 -10.91
CA ALA A 459 48.50 -8.61 -12.00
C ALA A 459 47.64 -9.89 -11.90
N TRP A 460 48.25 -11.00 -11.48
CA TRP A 460 47.59 -12.32 -11.39
C TRP A 460 47.08 -12.63 -9.98
N ALA A 461 47.55 -11.92 -8.96
CA ALA A 461 47.15 -12.08 -7.56
C ALA A 461 45.62 -12.10 -7.27
N PRO A 462 44.75 -11.37 -8.01
CA PRO A 462 43.31 -11.44 -7.76
C PRO A 462 42.67 -12.80 -8.07
N LEU A 463 43.24 -13.57 -9.01
CA LEU A 463 42.69 -14.84 -9.47
C LEU A 463 42.66 -15.93 -8.38
N PRO A 464 43.79 -16.27 -7.73
CA PRO A 464 43.78 -17.20 -6.59
C PRO A 464 42.99 -16.64 -5.40
N GLY A 465 42.94 -15.31 -5.22
CA GLY A 465 42.13 -14.68 -4.17
C GLY A 465 40.62 -14.94 -4.35
N VAL A 466 40.08 -14.77 -5.55
CA VAL A 466 38.66 -15.04 -5.84
C VAL A 466 38.35 -16.53 -5.71
N LEU A 467 39.17 -17.40 -6.32
CA LEU A 467 38.97 -18.85 -6.24
C LEU A 467 38.98 -19.36 -4.79
N ALA A 468 39.96 -18.93 -3.98
CA ALA A 468 40.04 -19.32 -2.58
C ALA A 468 38.82 -18.82 -1.77
N THR A 469 38.35 -17.59 -2.04
CA THR A 469 37.19 -17.01 -1.34
C THR A 469 35.93 -17.84 -1.60
N PHE A 470 35.66 -18.17 -2.87
CA PHE A 470 34.50 -18.96 -3.25
C PHE A 470 34.63 -20.43 -2.84
N LEU A 471 35.84 -21.00 -2.86
CA LEU A 471 36.10 -22.34 -2.34
C LEU A 471 35.78 -22.43 -0.85
N VAL A 472 36.31 -21.50 -0.04
CA VAL A 472 36.03 -21.46 1.41
C VAL A 472 34.54 -21.26 1.68
N SER A 473 33.87 -20.39 0.91
CA SER A 473 32.42 -20.24 1.00
C SER A 473 31.66 -21.52 0.67
N GLY A 474 32.06 -22.22 -0.40
CA GLY A 474 31.49 -23.49 -0.83
C GLY A 474 31.63 -24.58 0.23
N LEU A 475 32.84 -24.74 0.79
CA LEU A 475 33.11 -25.69 1.87
C LEU A 475 32.27 -25.40 3.12
N MET A 476 32.10 -24.13 3.47
CA MET A 476 31.25 -23.74 4.61
C MET A 476 29.78 -24.07 4.34
N HIS A 477 29.28 -23.85 3.13
CA HIS A 477 27.90 -24.24 2.78
C HIS A 477 27.72 -25.75 2.73
N GLU A 478 28.73 -26.50 2.29
CA GLU A 478 28.74 -27.96 2.32
C GLU A 478 28.65 -28.49 3.76
N LEU A 479 29.41 -27.88 4.68
CA LEU A 479 29.37 -28.19 6.11
C LEU A 479 27.99 -27.83 6.72
N VAL A 480 27.42 -26.68 6.37
CA VAL A 480 26.06 -26.30 6.79
C VAL A 480 25.04 -27.30 6.28
N TYR A 481 25.16 -27.74 5.02
CA TYR A 481 24.28 -28.74 4.43
C TYR A 481 24.43 -30.10 5.10
N PHE A 482 25.65 -30.51 5.46
CA PHE A 482 25.89 -31.70 6.25
C PHE A 482 25.17 -31.62 7.61
N TYR A 483 25.22 -30.48 8.30
CA TYR A 483 24.53 -30.32 9.58
C TYR A 483 22.99 -30.35 9.46
N ILE A 484 22.45 -29.76 8.39
CA ILE A 484 20.99 -29.67 8.15
C ILE A 484 20.42 -31.01 7.63
N THR A 485 21.13 -31.66 6.69
CA THR A 485 20.65 -32.88 6.02
C THR A 485 21.08 -34.15 6.74
N ARG A 486 22.18 -34.11 7.50
CA ARG A 486 22.90 -35.27 8.07
C ARG A 486 23.33 -36.30 7.01
N ALA A 487 23.34 -35.90 5.75
CA ALA A 487 23.82 -36.70 4.64
C ALA A 487 25.28 -36.36 4.32
N PRO A 488 26.08 -37.31 3.81
CA PRO A 488 27.45 -37.02 3.38
C PRO A 488 27.47 -35.90 2.32
N PRO A 489 28.53 -35.08 2.29
CA PRO A 489 28.64 -33.95 1.37
C PRO A 489 28.59 -34.44 -0.09
N SER A 490 27.70 -33.85 -0.89
CA SER A 490 27.56 -34.18 -2.32
C SER A 490 28.52 -33.38 -3.19
N TRP A 491 29.14 -32.35 -2.64
CA TRP A 491 30.03 -31.38 -3.31
C TRP A 491 29.35 -30.53 -4.38
N GLU A 492 28.06 -30.72 -4.63
CA GLU A 492 27.29 -29.95 -5.62
C GLU A 492 27.25 -28.45 -5.26
N VAL A 493 27.16 -28.12 -3.98
CA VAL A 493 27.13 -26.72 -3.51
C VAL A 493 28.52 -26.10 -3.62
N THR A 494 29.57 -26.85 -3.29
CA THR A 494 30.94 -26.39 -3.52
C THR A 494 31.20 -26.14 -5.01
N CYS A 495 30.72 -27.03 -5.89
CA CYS A 495 30.77 -26.86 -7.34
C CYS A 495 30.00 -25.62 -7.82
N TYR A 496 28.85 -25.30 -7.22
CA TYR A 496 28.12 -24.06 -7.49
C TYR A 496 29.00 -22.83 -7.24
N PHE A 497 29.63 -22.71 -6.06
CA PHE A 497 30.47 -21.55 -5.76
C PHE A 497 31.71 -21.48 -6.66
N LEU A 498 32.36 -22.62 -6.95
CA LEU A 498 33.51 -22.64 -7.85
C LEU A 498 33.15 -22.25 -9.29
N LEU A 499 32.01 -22.72 -9.79
CA LEU A 499 31.49 -22.33 -11.11
C LEU A 499 31.28 -20.81 -11.16
N HIS A 500 30.64 -20.24 -10.13
CA HIS A 500 30.44 -18.80 -10.04
C HIS A 500 31.76 -18.02 -9.94
N ALA A 501 32.79 -18.57 -9.27
CA ALA A 501 34.12 -17.98 -9.21
C ALA A 501 34.80 -17.91 -10.58
N VAL A 502 34.75 -19.02 -11.34
CA VAL A 502 35.30 -19.09 -12.70
C VAL A 502 34.54 -18.13 -13.63
N CYS A 503 33.21 -18.14 -13.58
CA CYS A 503 32.41 -17.22 -14.40
C CYS A 503 32.65 -15.75 -14.06
N LEU A 504 32.85 -15.41 -12.78
CA LEU A 504 33.21 -14.05 -12.36
C LEU A 504 34.60 -13.64 -12.85
N LEU A 505 35.57 -14.55 -12.85
CA LEU A 505 36.91 -14.32 -13.38
C LEU A 505 36.90 -14.15 -14.91
N VAL A 506 36.13 -14.97 -15.61
CA VAL A 506 35.91 -14.84 -17.07
C VAL A 506 35.24 -13.50 -17.37
N GLU A 507 34.18 -13.14 -16.64
CA GLU A 507 33.51 -11.84 -16.78
C GLU A 507 34.48 -10.68 -16.55
N SER A 508 35.33 -10.78 -15.52
CA SER A 508 36.35 -9.77 -15.21
C SER A 508 37.44 -9.69 -16.28
N GLY A 509 37.84 -10.83 -16.86
CA GLY A 509 38.81 -10.91 -17.95
C GLY A 509 38.26 -10.32 -19.25
N LEU A 510 37.02 -10.66 -19.60
CA LEU A 510 36.32 -10.11 -20.77
C LEU A 510 36.15 -8.59 -20.65
N LYS A 511 35.72 -8.10 -19.48
CA LYS A 511 35.61 -6.65 -19.21
C LYS A 511 36.95 -5.93 -19.40
N LYS A 512 38.07 -6.53 -18.99
CA LYS A 512 39.42 -5.98 -19.18
C LYS A 512 39.90 -6.05 -20.63
N ALA A 513 39.67 -7.17 -21.32
CA ALA A 513 40.10 -7.38 -22.70
C ALA A 513 39.33 -6.52 -23.70
N CYS A 514 38.06 -6.19 -23.41
CA CYS A 514 37.21 -5.40 -24.28
C CYS A 514 37.30 -3.88 -24.05
N GLU A 515 38.13 -3.39 -23.12
CA GLU A 515 38.27 -1.95 -22.79
C GLU A 515 36.93 -1.19 -22.59
N GLY A 516 35.86 -1.87 -22.19
CA GLY A 516 34.52 -1.26 -22.12
C GLY A 516 33.86 -0.93 -23.48
N ARG A 517 34.39 -1.40 -24.60
CA ARG A 517 33.84 -1.14 -25.95
C ARG A 517 32.53 -1.88 -26.27
N PHE A 518 32.21 -2.93 -25.52
CA PHE A 518 30.98 -3.72 -25.64
C PHE A 518 30.21 -3.72 -24.32
N GLU A 519 29.56 -2.61 -23.99
CA GLU A 519 28.62 -2.55 -22.87
C GLU A 519 27.23 -2.98 -23.33
N LEU A 520 26.81 -4.16 -22.90
CA LEU A 520 25.43 -4.62 -23.07
C LEU A 520 24.48 -3.72 -22.28
N HIS A 521 23.33 -3.40 -22.87
CA HIS A 521 22.29 -2.61 -22.21
C HIS A 521 21.96 -3.20 -20.84
N TRP A 522 21.89 -2.34 -19.80
CA TRP A 522 21.78 -2.74 -18.39
C TRP A 522 20.66 -3.74 -18.12
N ALA A 523 19.52 -3.63 -18.81
CA ALA A 523 18.38 -4.54 -18.65
C ALA A 523 18.70 -5.95 -19.17
N ILE A 524 19.45 -6.07 -20.27
CA ILE A 524 19.87 -7.37 -20.83
C ILE A 524 20.90 -8.00 -19.90
N SER A 525 21.87 -7.22 -19.43
CA SER A 525 22.90 -7.67 -18.48
C SER A 525 22.28 -8.12 -17.15
N CYS A 526 21.23 -7.42 -16.67
CA CYS A 526 20.47 -7.79 -15.49
C CYS A 526 19.74 -9.13 -15.67
N VAL A 527 18.97 -9.29 -16.75
CA VAL A 527 18.26 -10.54 -17.04
C VAL A 527 19.23 -11.71 -17.21
N LEU A 528 20.36 -11.50 -17.88
CA LEU A 528 21.39 -12.53 -18.06
C LEU A 528 22.03 -12.93 -16.72
N THR A 529 22.38 -11.95 -15.88
CA THR A 529 23.02 -12.20 -14.58
C THR A 529 22.08 -12.92 -13.62
N VAL A 530 20.86 -12.39 -13.45
CA VAL A 530 19.85 -12.98 -12.55
C VAL A 530 19.37 -14.32 -13.10
N GLY A 531 19.19 -14.43 -14.41
CA GLY A 531 18.86 -15.68 -15.08
C GLY A 531 19.92 -16.75 -14.84
N PHE A 532 21.20 -16.41 -15.05
CA PHE A 532 22.33 -17.31 -14.77
C PHE A 532 22.33 -17.78 -13.32
N VAL A 533 22.25 -16.86 -12.35
CA VAL A 533 22.23 -17.19 -10.92
C VAL A 533 21.06 -18.11 -10.57
N ASN A 534 19.87 -17.87 -11.12
CA ASN A 534 18.72 -18.73 -10.86
C ASN A 534 18.90 -20.13 -11.44
N VAL A 535 19.31 -20.22 -12.71
CA VAL A 535 19.52 -21.52 -13.39
C VAL A 535 20.55 -22.35 -12.65
N THR A 536 21.70 -21.78 -12.30
CA THR A 536 22.74 -22.50 -11.54
C THR A 536 22.29 -22.86 -10.13
N SER A 537 21.46 -22.04 -9.48
CA SER A 537 20.92 -22.33 -8.15
C SER A 537 19.92 -23.51 -8.17
N PHE A 538 19.02 -23.54 -9.16
CA PHE A 538 18.11 -24.68 -9.34
C PHE A 538 18.84 -25.96 -9.75
N TRP A 539 20.01 -25.83 -10.39
CA TRP A 539 20.79 -26.98 -10.82
C TRP A 539 21.71 -27.55 -9.73
N LEU A 540 22.43 -26.72 -8.97
CA LEU A 540 23.50 -27.19 -8.07
C LEU A 540 23.26 -26.85 -6.60
N PHE A 541 22.49 -25.81 -6.30
CA PHE A 541 22.34 -25.30 -4.92
C PHE A 541 21.14 -25.92 -4.18
N PHE A 542 19.98 -26.00 -4.81
CA PHE A 542 18.75 -26.53 -4.21
C PHE A 542 18.60 -28.05 -4.21
N PRO A 543 19.04 -28.81 -5.24
CA PRO A 543 18.78 -30.25 -5.31
C PRO A 543 19.26 -31.09 -4.10
N PRO A 544 20.40 -30.82 -3.45
CA PRO A 544 20.78 -31.53 -2.22
C PRO A 544 19.74 -31.40 -1.09
N LEU A 545 19.18 -30.21 -0.89
CA LEU A 545 18.17 -29.96 0.16
C LEU A 545 16.85 -30.66 -0.15
N LEU A 546 16.43 -30.62 -1.42
CA LEU A 546 15.20 -31.25 -1.88
C LEU A 546 15.29 -32.78 -1.81
N ARG A 547 16.41 -33.38 -2.24
CA ARG A 547 16.63 -34.83 -2.12
C ARG A 547 16.63 -35.30 -0.68
N ALA A 548 17.19 -34.49 0.23
CA ALA A 548 17.16 -34.78 1.65
C ALA A 548 15.80 -34.50 2.31
N GLY A 549 14.80 -33.99 1.57
CA GLY A 549 13.45 -33.68 2.10
C GLY A 549 13.43 -32.59 3.17
N VAL A 550 14.44 -31.70 3.17
CA VAL A 550 14.57 -30.61 4.14
C VAL A 550 13.40 -29.64 4.02
N ASP A 551 12.93 -29.39 2.80
CA ASP A 551 11.76 -28.57 2.51
C ASP A 551 10.50 -29.13 3.19
N VAL A 552 10.27 -30.44 3.08
CA VAL A 552 9.12 -31.11 3.71
C VAL A 552 9.25 -31.09 5.22
N ARG A 553 10.45 -31.36 5.77
CA ARG A 553 10.70 -31.32 7.22
C ARG A 553 10.53 -29.91 7.79
N ALA A 554 11.09 -28.89 7.15
CA ALA A 554 10.96 -27.51 7.60
C ALA A 554 9.51 -27.03 7.58
N ILE A 555 8.75 -27.39 6.53
CA ILE A 555 7.31 -27.12 6.46
C ILE A 555 6.57 -27.86 7.59
N ASP A 556 6.92 -29.10 7.84
CA ASP A 556 6.26 -29.92 8.86
C ASP A 556 6.62 -29.51 10.30
N GLU A 557 7.85 -29.08 10.55
CA GLU A 557 8.29 -28.49 11.82
C GLU A 557 7.65 -27.13 12.05
N THR A 558 7.51 -26.31 11.00
CA THR A 558 6.76 -25.04 11.09
C THR A 558 5.30 -25.32 11.40
N LYS A 559 4.70 -26.35 10.77
CA LYS A 559 3.36 -26.82 11.12
C LYS A 559 3.30 -27.36 12.53
N ARG A 560 4.28 -28.12 13.00
CA ARG A 560 4.32 -28.66 14.37
C ARG A 560 4.55 -27.58 15.42
N LEU A 561 5.36 -26.57 15.14
CA LEU A 561 5.52 -25.39 15.97
C LEU A 561 4.22 -24.60 15.99
N PHE A 562 3.60 -24.39 14.83
CA PHE A 562 2.28 -23.80 14.72
C PHE A 562 1.24 -24.61 15.50
N HIS A 563 1.26 -25.95 15.42
CA HIS A 563 0.38 -26.85 16.16
C HIS A 563 0.70 -26.88 17.66
N PHE A 564 1.96 -26.80 18.07
CA PHE A 564 2.37 -26.75 19.49
C PHE A 564 1.99 -25.42 20.12
N VAL A 565 2.27 -24.32 19.42
CA VAL A 565 1.80 -22.98 19.77
C VAL A 565 0.27 -22.97 19.77
N SER A 566 -0.37 -23.59 18.78
CA SER A 566 -1.82 -23.78 18.73
C SER A 566 -2.34 -24.57 19.92
N ARG A 567 -1.71 -25.67 20.31
CA ARG A 567 -2.16 -26.54 21.41
C ARG A 567 -1.93 -25.88 22.77
N LYS A 568 -0.79 -25.21 22.99
CA LYS A 568 -0.56 -24.36 24.17
C LYS A 568 -1.48 -23.14 24.22
N LEU A 569 -1.87 -22.64 23.06
CA LEU A 569 -2.88 -21.60 22.90
C LEU A 569 -4.27 -22.21 22.69
N ASN A 570 -4.54 -23.50 22.96
CA ASN A 570 -5.85 -24.17 22.73
C ASN A 570 -6.59 -23.72 21.44
N LEU A 571 -5.92 -23.76 20.28
CA LEU A 571 -6.44 -23.51 18.92
C LEU A 571 -6.82 -24.81 18.19
N GLU A 572 -6.57 -25.99 18.80
CA GLU A 572 -7.07 -27.29 18.33
C GLU A 572 -8.39 -27.69 19.00
N GLY A 573 -9.03 -26.73 19.67
CA GLY A 573 -10.28 -26.90 20.41
C GLY A 573 -11.50 -26.80 19.52
#